data_AF-G3IKX2-F1
#
_entry.id   AF-G3IKX2-F1
#
_cell.length_a   1.000
_cell.length_b   1.000
_cell.length_c   1.000
_cell.angle_alpha   90.00
_cell.angle_beta   90.00
_cell.angle_gamma   90.00
#
_symmetry.space_group_name_H-M   'P 1'
#
loop_
_entity.id
_entity.type
_entity.pdbx_description
1 polymer ?
#
loop_
_entity_poly.entity_id
_entity_poly.type
_entity_poly.pdbx_seq_one_letter_code
_entity_poly.pdbx_strand_id
1 'polypeptide(L)'
;MKSLSISTELQSLFESPDFSKITGKPVKLTQVEHRAAFEWNEEGVETSPNPGLQPVRLTFPLDYHLNQPFIFVLRDTDTGALLFIGKILDPRGT
;
A
#
# COMPACT_ATOMS: atom_id res chain seq x y z
N MET A 1 -7.90 -14.93 11.27
CA MET A 1 -6.76 -14.55 10.39
C MET A 1 -7.07 -15.04 8.98
N LYS A 2 -7.07 -14.16 7.97
CA LYS A 2 -7.19 -14.59 6.56
C LYS A 2 -5.82 -15.06 6.10
N SER A 3 -5.73 -16.33 5.67
CA SER A 3 -4.52 -16.87 5.04
C SER A 3 -4.35 -16.22 3.67
N LEU A 4 -3.18 -15.65 3.41
CA LEU A 4 -2.80 -15.19 2.08
C LEU A 4 -2.36 -16.43 1.28
N SER A 5 -2.93 -16.64 0.10
CA SER A 5 -2.51 -17.73 -0.78
C SER A 5 -1.03 -17.58 -1.13
N ILE A 6 -0.20 -18.46 -0.59
CA ILE A 6 1.22 -18.53 -0.91
C ILE A 6 1.34 -19.11 -2.32
N SER A 7 2.05 -18.41 -3.21
CA SER A 7 2.31 -18.89 -4.57
C SER A 7 3.10 -20.21 -4.52
N THR A 8 2.93 -21.05 -5.55
CA THR A 8 3.62 -22.36 -5.66
C THR A 8 5.13 -22.24 -5.47
N GLU A 9 5.72 -21.13 -5.89
CA GLU A 9 7.17 -20.89 -5.77
C GLU A 9 7.65 -20.79 -4.31
N LEU A 10 6.82 -20.23 -3.42
CA LEU A 10 7.16 -20.05 -2.02
C LEU A 10 6.77 -21.26 -1.15
N GLN A 11 6.04 -22.25 -1.70
CA GLN A 11 5.63 -23.46 -0.95
C GLN A 11 6.84 -24.26 -0.46
N SER A 12 7.92 -24.30 -1.24
CA SER A 12 9.16 -25.00 -0.88
C SER A 12 9.73 -24.56 0.48
N LEU A 13 9.52 -23.29 0.85
CA LEU A 13 9.97 -22.72 2.12
C LEU A 13 9.33 -23.37 3.36
N PHE A 14 8.12 -23.94 3.21
CA PHE A 14 7.33 -24.51 4.30
C PHE A 14 7.34 -26.04 4.33
N GLU A 15 7.78 -26.68 3.25
CA GLU A 15 7.80 -28.14 3.11
C GLU A 15 9.21 -28.73 3.22
N SER A 16 10.11 -28.36 2.32
CA SER A 16 11.46 -28.93 2.22
C SER A 16 12.51 -27.92 1.73
N PRO A 17 12.74 -26.82 2.46
CA PRO A 17 13.69 -25.80 2.04
C PRO A 17 15.14 -26.22 2.25
N ASP A 18 16.03 -25.63 1.43
CA ASP A 18 17.46 -25.59 1.72
C ASP A 18 17.83 -24.27 2.41
N PHE A 19 17.97 -24.31 3.73
CA PHE A 19 18.48 -23.21 4.55
C PHE A 19 19.90 -23.45 5.06
N SER A 20 20.69 -24.30 4.40
CA SER A 20 22.07 -24.62 4.78
C SER A 20 22.99 -23.39 4.88
N LYS A 21 22.70 -22.33 4.10
CA LYS A 21 23.42 -21.05 4.15
C LYS A 21 23.09 -20.18 5.37
N ILE A 22 22.02 -20.49 6.10
CA ILE A 22 21.59 -19.79 7.33
C ILE A 22 21.99 -20.59 8.56
N THR A 23 21.80 -21.92 8.52
CA THR A 23 22.10 -22.81 9.65
C THR A 23 22.45 -24.21 9.17
N GLY A 24 23.32 -24.91 9.90
CA GLY A 24 23.68 -26.30 9.63
C GLY A 24 22.62 -27.33 10.05
N LYS A 25 21.49 -26.89 10.62
CA LYS A 25 20.39 -27.78 11.02
C LYS A 25 19.24 -27.71 10.01
N PRO A 26 18.55 -28.83 9.72
CA PRO A 26 17.35 -28.79 8.89
C PRO A 26 16.25 -28.01 9.61
N VAL A 27 15.87 -26.87 9.04
CA VAL A 27 14.79 -26.00 9.53
C VAL A 27 13.86 -25.65 8.38
N LYS A 28 12.64 -25.22 8.70
CA LYS A 28 11.66 -24.77 7.70
C LYS A 28 10.88 -23.58 8.20
N LEU A 29 10.29 -22.83 7.28
CA LEU A 29 9.41 -21.74 7.62
C LEU A 29 8.09 -22.32 8.17
N THR A 30 7.63 -21.79 9.30
CA THR A 30 6.37 -22.21 9.92
C THR A 30 5.27 -21.17 9.75
N GLN A 31 5.62 -19.89 9.86
CA GLN A 31 4.69 -18.78 9.76
C GLN A 31 5.42 -17.52 9.32
N VAL A 32 4.72 -16.70 8.53
CA VAL A 32 5.12 -15.33 8.20
C VAL A 32 3.93 -14.43 8.49
N GLU A 33 4.17 -13.36 9.23
CA GLU A 33 3.17 -12.32 9.43
C GLU A 33 3.61 -11.03 8.74
N HIS A 34 2.72 -10.49 7.91
CA HIS A 34 2.85 -9.15 7.36
C HIS A 34 1.71 -8.29 7.92
N ARG A 35 2.06 -7.20 8.61
CA ARG A 35 1.12 -6.24 9.18
C ARG A 35 1.48 -4.85 8.67
N ALA A 36 0.48 -4.16 8.14
CA ALA A 36 0.60 -2.82 7.61
C ALA A 36 -0.57 -1.99 8.13
N ALA A 37 -0.30 -0.74 8.50
CA ALA A 37 -1.29 0.25 8.85
C ALA A 37 -1.11 1.46 7.94
N PHE A 38 -2.21 2.07 7.53
CA PHE A 38 -2.22 3.26 6.70
C PHE A 38 -3.26 4.21 7.29
N GLU A 39 -2.82 5.43 7.58
CA GLU A 39 -3.66 6.51 8.08
C GLU A 39 -3.57 7.67 7.10
N TRP A 40 -4.71 8.28 6.80
CA TRP A 40 -4.82 9.47 5.98
C TRP A 40 -5.62 10.51 6.76
N ASN A 41 -5.04 11.69 6.93
CA ASN A 41 -5.70 12.83 7.54
C ASN A 41 -5.41 14.10 6.72
N GLU A 42 -6.13 15.17 7.01
CA GLU A 42 -5.95 16.49 6.36
C GLU A 42 -4.91 17.35 7.10
N GLU A 43 -4.45 16.91 8.27
CA GLU A 43 -3.43 17.58 9.06
C GLU A 43 -2.04 17.39 8.42
N GLY A 44 -1.63 18.38 7.63
CA GLY A 44 -0.35 18.36 6.92
C GLY A 44 -0.40 19.13 5.60
N VAL A 45 -1.60 19.49 5.11
CA VAL A 45 -1.72 20.53 4.09
C VAL A 45 -1.60 21.87 4.81
N GLU A 46 -0.36 22.34 4.99
CA GLU A 46 -0.08 23.76 5.17
C GLU A 46 -0.56 24.46 3.90
N THR A 47 -1.86 24.73 3.80
CA THR A 47 -2.43 25.62 2.78
C THR A 47 -1.94 27.03 3.12
N SER A 48 -0.67 27.32 2.86
CA SER A 48 -0.24 28.70 2.75
C SER A 48 -0.91 29.23 1.47
N PRO A 49 -1.92 30.11 1.56
CA PRO A 49 -2.52 30.68 0.38
C PRO A 49 -1.45 31.60 -0.19
N ASN A 50 -0.78 31.19 -1.28
CA ASN A 50 0.14 32.08 -1.96
C ASN A 50 -0.71 33.09 -2.75
N PRO A 51 -0.74 34.39 -2.38
CA PRO A 51 -1.53 35.40 -3.07
C PRO A 51 -0.78 35.86 -4.34
N GLY A 52 -0.36 34.90 -5.17
CA GLY A 52 0.19 35.18 -6.49
C GLY A 52 -0.97 35.24 -7.48
N LEU A 53 -1.10 36.36 -8.19
CA LEU A 53 -2.05 36.57 -9.29
C LEU A 53 -1.98 35.39 -10.28
N GLN A 54 -2.88 34.42 -10.13
CA GLN A 54 -3.03 33.33 -11.09
C GLN A 54 -3.79 33.91 -12.30
N PRO A 55 -3.27 33.77 -13.54
CA PRO A 55 -4.06 34.10 -14.72
C PRO A 55 -5.35 33.28 -14.66
N VAL A 56 -6.50 33.90 -14.93
CA VAL A 56 -7.81 33.23 -15.00
C VAL A 56 -7.76 32.23 -16.14
N ARG A 57 -7.23 31.04 -15.86
CA ARG A 57 -7.49 29.87 -16.67
C ARG A 57 -8.96 29.56 -16.44
N LEU A 58 -9.73 29.43 -17.52
CA LEU A 58 -11.04 28.80 -17.50
C LEU A 58 -10.83 27.36 -17.03
N THR A 59 -10.77 27.20 -15.70
CA THR A 59 -10.54 25.94 -15.05
C THR A 59 -11.93 25.44 -14.76
N PHE A 60 -12.40 24.46 -15.53
CA PHE A 60 -13.58 23.70 -15.13
C PHE A 60 -13.18 22.96 -13.86
N PRO A 61 -13.72 23.31 -12.68
CA PRO A 61 -13.40 22.59 -11.46
C PRO A 61 -13.83 21.13 -11.67
N LEU A 62 -12.88 20.21 -11.57
CA LEU A 62 -13.18 18.79 -11.59
C LEU A 62 -13.65 18.40 -10.20
N ASP A 63 -14.96 18.27 -10.03
CA ASP A 63 -15.54 17.71 -8.82
C ASP A 63 -15.26 16.20 -8.79
N TYR A 64 -14.29 15.79 -7.96
CA TYR A 64 -13.85 14.40 -7.83
C TYR A 64 -14.24 13.84 -6.46
N HIS A 65 -15.09 12.81 -6.44
CA HIS A 65 -15.62 12.21 -5.22
C HIS A 65 -15.27 10.72 -5.13
N LEU A 66 -14.56 10.33 -4.07
CA LEU A 66 -14.24 8.93 -3.75
C LEU A 66 -15.28 8.30 -2.81
N ASN A 67 -16.55 8.33 -3.22
CA ASN A 67 -17.70 7.89 -2.41
C ASN A 67 -18.21 6.47 -2.71
N GLN A 68 -17.44 5.68 -3.47
CA GLN A 68 -17.73 4.30 -3.86
C GLN A 68 -16.44 3.47 -3.83
N PRO A 69 -16.47 2.12 -3.96
CA PRO A 69 -15.26 1.30 -3.85
C PRO A 69 -14.12 1.79 -4.74
N PHE A 70 -12.92 1.95 -4.16
CA PHE A 70 -11.74 2.43 -4.88
C PHE A 70 -10.47 1.68 -4.47
N ILE A 71 -9.43 1.83 -5.29
CA ILE A 71 -8.09 1.32 -5.01
C ILE A 71 -7.18 2.52 -4.78
N PHE A 72 -6.28 2.43 -3.80
CA PHE A 72 -5.20 3.39 -3.64
C PHE A 72 -3.85 2.69 -3.87
N VAL A 73 -2.89 3.46 -4.38
CA VAL A 73 -1.52 3.05 -4.61
C VAL A 73 -0.61 4.15 -4.06
N LEU A 74 0.22 3.82 -3.08
CA LEU A 74 1.32 4.67 -2.66
C LEU A 74 2.59 4.14 -3.31
N ARG A 75 3.24 4.98 -4.10
CA ARG A 75 4.48 4.64 -4.77
C ARG A 75 5.55 5.69 -4.48
N ASP A 76 6.78 5.25 -4.43
CA ASP A 76 7.93 6.15 -4.50
C ASP A 76 8.02 6.76 -5.91
N THR A 77 8.26 8.08 -6.01
CA THR A 77 8.21 8.78 -7.30
C THR A 77 9.49 8.60 -8.11
N ASP A 78 10.63 8.54 -7.44
CA ASP A 78 11.95 8.48 -8.10
C ASP A 78 12.27 7.07 -8.59
N THR A 79 11.98 6.06 -7.76
CA THR A 79 12.26 4.65 -8.06
C THR A 79 11.09 3.92 -8.69
N GLY A 80 9.86 4.45 -8.52
CA GLY A 80 8.63 3.77 -8.92
C GLY A 80 8.25 2.59 -8.01
N ALA A 81 8.94 2.40 -6.88
CA ALA A 81 8.66 1.28 -5.98
C ALA A 81 7.24 1.35 -5.40
N LEU A 82 6.53 0.22 -5.40
CA LEU A 82 5.22 0.09 -4.78
C LEU A 82 5.36 -0.03 -3.26
N LEU A 83 4.91 0.99 -2.53
CA LEU A 83 4.99 1.02 -1.07
C LEU A 83 3.73 0.43 -0.43
N PHE A 84 2.56 0.86 -0.91
CA PHE A 84 1.27 0.33 -0.45
C PHE A 84 0.31 0.18 -1.63
N ILE A 85 -0.51 -0.86 -1.56
CA ILE A 85 -1.70 -1.02 -2.39
C ILE A 85 -2.84 -1.52 -1.53
N GLY A 86 -4.00 -0.91 -1.68
CA GLY A 86 -5.17 -1.30 -0.91
C GLY A 86 -6.45 -1.02 -1.67
N LYS A 87 -7.50 -1.76 -1.31
CA LYS A 87 -8.85 -1.58 -1.84
C LYS A 87 -9.78 -1.20 -0.70
N ILE A 88 -10.44 -0.06 -0.83
CA ILE A 88 -11.50 0.39 0.06
C ILE A 88 -12.82 -0.04 -0.56
N LEU A 89 -13.59 -0.87 0.15
CA LEU A 89 -14.86 -1.41 -0.34
C LEU A 89 -16.06 -0.58 0.15
N ASP A 90 -15.98 0.01 1.34
CA ASP A 90 -16.97 0.97 1.81
C ASP A 90 -16.24 2.19 2.40
N PRO A 91 -16.19 3.32 1.68
CA PRO A 91 -15.51 4.52 2.15
C PRO A 91 -16.32 5.31 3.19
N ARG A 92 -17.57 4.91 3.47
CA ARG A 92 -18.43 5.57 4.48
C ARG A 92 -18.29 4.95 5.87
N GLY A 93 -17.48 3.88 5.99
CA GLY A 93 -17.32 3.10 7.20
C GLY A 93 -15.99 3.33 7.88
N THR A 94 -16.02 4.11 8.97
CA THR A 94 -15.38 3.84 10.26
C THR A 94 -16.18 4.51 11.36
#